data_AF-A0A084VMA0-F1
#
_entry.id   AF-A0A084VMA0-F1
#
_cell.length_a   1.000
_cell.length_b   1.000
_cell.length_c   1.000
_cell.angle_alpha   90.00
_cell.angle_beta   90.00
_cell.angle_gamma   90.00
#
_symmetry.space_group_name_H-M   'P 1'
#
loop_
_entity.id
_entity.type
_entity.pdbx_description
1 polymer ?
#
loop_
_entity_poly.entity_id
_entity_poly.type
_entity_poly.pdbx_seq_one_letter_code
_entity_poly.pdbx_strand_id
1 'polypeptide(L)'
;MRAALTAAGFEVEPTAGPNEVERLYKTMLAGQLPGNSNSGQNGEASKRSDAKEIGAIEKDHKEATSAEMVISELQKEVKELRERIASLEVAVVEKNYLDQIALLVKPFSGDTFVTFQKWLPDLENAFRLLALNDKQKVIAIARLLTGSAEVFLRTIRVSDYTELKANLLKEFSAEFSQEEAIKFLRKRRLQANETVHRYVLDIEEMAMSCSVPEEEVVDIIIEGLGDATVYNSMLYGLRTVNELKQMIHRYERMRFGSSRRTLKT
;
A
#
# COMPACT_ATOMS: atom_id res chain seq x y z
N MET A 1 -46.71 11.81 -4.26
CA MET A 1 -47.85 11.83 -3.30
C MET A 1 -48.53 10.47 -3.19
N ARG A 2 -49.11 9.90 -4.26
CA ARG A 2 -49.75 8.57 -4.19
C ARG A 2 -48.84 7.44 -3.68
N ALA A 3 -47.62 7.32 -4.22
CA ALA A 3 -46.66 6.31 -3.77
C ALA A 3 -46.25 6.45 -2.29
N ALA A 4 -46.25 7.68 -1.75
CA ALA A 4 -45.95 7.93 -0.33
C ALA A 4 -47.13 7.55 0.58
N LEU A 5 -48.37 7.73 0.11
CA LEU A 5 -49.58 7.30 0.84
C LEU A 5 -49.71 5.78 0.92
N THR A 6 -49.44 5.07 -0.18
CA THR A 6 -49.46 3.59 -0.19
C THR A 6 -48.36 2.99 0.69
N ALA A 7 -47.17 3.60 0.71
CA ALA A 7 -46.09 3.18 1.61
C ALA A 7 -46.42 3.41 3.09
N ALA A 8 -47.30 4.37 3.40
CA ALA A 8 -47.80 4.66 4.74
C ALA A 8 -49.09 3.89 5.11
N GLY A 9 -49.55 2.97 4.25
CA GLY A 9 -50.72 2.12 4.52
C GLY A 9 -52.10 2.77 4.26
N PHE A 10 -52.16 3.94 3.61
CA PHE A 10 -53.42 4.55 3.19
C PHE A 10 -53.85 3.97 1.84
N GLU A 11 -55.03 3.35 1.78
CA GLU A 11 -55.65 2.89 0.53
C GLU A 11 -56.13 4.09 -0.30
N VAL A 12 -55.57 4.25 -1.50
CA VAL A 12 -55.96 5.30 -2.45
C VAL A 12 -56.53 4.63 -3.69
N GLU A 13 -57.84 4.79 -3.91
CA GLU A 13 -58.55 4.29 -5.09
C GLU A 13 -57.88 4.80 -6.40
N PRO A 14 -57.68 3.94 -7.42
CA PRO A 14 -56.94 4.30 -8.63
C PRO A 14 -57.56 5.46 -9.42
N THR A 15 -58.87 5.70 -9.26
CA THR A 15 -59.67 6.75 -9.90
C THR A 15 -59.70 8.08 -9.14
N ALA A 16 -59.07 8.18 -7.96
CA ALA A 16 -59.16 9.36 -7.09
C ALA A 16 -58.59 10.63 -7.75
N GLY A 17 -59.32 11.75 -7.71
CA GLY A 17 -58.90 13.01 -8.31
C GLY A 17 -57.68 13.65 -7.61
N PRO A 18 -56.96 14.59 -8.26
CA PRO A 18 -55.76 15.22 -7.69
C PRO A 18 -55.98 15.87 -6.31
N ASN A 19 -57.16 16.48 -6.11
CA ASN A 19 -57.52 17.16 -4.86
C ASN A 19 -57.73 16.20 -3.68
N GLU A 20 -58.15 14.96 -3.95
CA GLU A 20 -58.41 13.94 -2.94
C GLU A 20 -57.10 13.33 -2.42
N VAL A 21 -56.15 13.09 -3.34
CA VAL A 21 -54.79 12.65 -3.01
C VAL A 21 -54.06 13.70 -2.17
N GLU A 22 -54.23 14.99 -2.49
CA GLU A 22 -53.60 16.07 -1.73
C GLU A 22 -54.18 16.20 -0.31
N ARG A 23 -55.50 15.99 -0.16
CA ARG A 23 -56.16 15.97 1.15
C ARG A 23 -55.62 14.83 2.02
N LEU A 24 -55.56 13.61 1.50
CA LEU A 24 -55.05 12.45 2.21
C LEU A 24 -53.56 12.61 2.57
N TYR A 25 -52.76 13.20 1.67
CA TYR A 25 -51.35 13.48 1.93
C TYR A 25 -51.15 14.51 3.05
N LYS A 26 -52.01 15.54 3.11
CA LYS A 26 -52.03 16.50 4.21
C LYS A 26 -52.47 15.86 5.54
N THR A 27 -53.42 14.94 5.51
CA THR A 27 -53.85 14.17 6.70
C THR A 27 -52.76 13.22 7.20
N MET A 28 -52.03 12.56 6.28
CA MET A 28 -50.86 11.74 6.61
C MET A 28 -49.76 12.56 7.29
N LEU A 29 -49.47 13.75 6.78
CA LEU A 29 -48.51 14.69 7.39
C LEU A 29 -48.97 15.24 8.75
N ALA A 30 -50.28 15.31 8.99
CA ALA A 30 -50.87 15.77 10.25
C ALA A 30 -51.03 14.67 11.32
N GLY A 31 -50.73 13.41 11.01
CA GLY A 31 -50.63 12.33 12.00
C GLY A 31 -51.95 11.87 12.65
N GLN A 32 -53.11 12.12 12.04
CA GLN A 32 -54.41 11.72 12.58
C GLN A 32 -55.06 10.59 11.76
N LEU A 33 -55.18 9.41 12.37
CA LEU A 33 -55.99 8.29 11.86
C LEU A 33 -57.50 8.59 12.06
N PRO A 34 -58.39 8.14 11.17
CA PRO A 34 -59.80 8.47 11.25
C PRO A 34 -60.50 7.62 12.32
N GLY A 35 -60.90 8.28 13.42
CA GLY A 35 -61.71 7.71 14.49
C GLY A 35 -63.13 8.28 14.48
N ASN A 36 -64.07 7.37 14.26
CA ASN A 36 -65.52 7.48 14.09
C ASN A 36 -66.27 8.27 15.18
N SER A 37 -67.33 8.97 14.76
CA SER A 37 -68.37 9.54 15.64
C SER A 37 -69.29 8.44 16.16
N ASN A 38 -69.49 8.32 17.49
CA ASN A 38 -70.82 8.04 18.03
C ASN A 38 -70.99 8.40 19.51
N SER A 39 -72.22 8.77 19.83
CA SER A 39 -72.77 9.24 21.10
C SER A 39 -72.94 8.13 22.15
N GLY A 40 -73.01 8.52 23.44
CA GLY A 40 -73.55 7.67 24.50
C GLY A 40 -73.10 8.08 25.91
N GLN A 41 -74.04 8.61 26.70
CA GLN A 41 -73.90 8.88 28.13
C GLN A 41 -73.74 7.57 28.94
N ASN A 42 -72.87 7.54 29.96
CA ASN A 42 -73.21 7.17 31.35
C ASN A 42 -72.00 7.08 32.30
N GLY A 43 -72.12 7.73 33.47
CA GLY A 43 -71.91 7.08 34.77
C GLY A 43 -70.49 6.87 35.31
N GLU A 44 -69.92 7.93 35.89
CA GLU A 44 -69.24 7.97 37.19
C GLU A 44 -68.67 6.66 37.80
N ALA A 45 -67.49 6.22 37.34
CA ALA A 45 -66.52 5.47 38.17
C ALA A 45 -65.11 5.39 37.51
N SER A 46 -64.72 6.33 36.65
CA SER A 46 -63.46 6.26 35.88
C SER A 46 -62.71 7.59 35.95
N LYS A 47 -62.16 7.92 37.13
CA LYS A 47 -61.27 9.09 37.28
C LYS A 47 -59.99 8.79 38.04
N ARG A 48 -59.84 7.58 38.61
CA ARG A 48 -58.67 7.17 39.41
C ARG A 48 -57.76 6.16 38.70
N SER A 49 -58.27 5.39 37.73
CA SER A 49 -57.46 4.56 36.81
C SER A 49 -56.81 5.43 35.75
N ASP A 50 -57.58 6.32 35.13
CA ASP A 50 -57.17 7.06 33.93
C ASP A 50 -56.06 8.06 34.24
N ALA A 51 -56.06 8.69 35.43
CA ALA A 51 -54.98 9.58 35.86
C ALA A 51 -53.65 8.83 36.12
N LYS A 52 -53.72 7.54 36.49
CA LYS A 52 -52.55 6.69 36.74
C LYS A 52 -51.98 6.16 35.42
N GLU A 53 -52.85 5.87 34.46
CA GLU A 53 -52.51 5.43 33.10
C GLU A 53 -51.95 6.57 32.26
N ILE A 54 -52.54 7.76 32.32
CA ILE A 54 -52.03 8.98 31.66
C ILE A 54 -50.66 9.38 32.23
N GLY A 55 -50.45 9.27 33.55
CA GLY A 55 -49.16 9.54 34.18
C GLY A 55 -48.07 8.52 33.85
N ALA A 56 -48.44 7.25 33.61
CA ALA A 56 -47.53 6.23 33.11
C ALA A 56 -47.15 6.50 31.64
N ILE A 57 -48.13 6.82 30.80
CA ILE A 57 -47.92 7.17 29.39
C ILE A 57 -47.05 8.43 29.24
N GLU A 58 -47.28 9.49 30.04
CA GLU A 58 -46.43 10.70 30.02
C GLU A 58 -45.00 10.43 30.50
N LYS A 59 -44.82 9.53 31.46
CA LYS A 59 -43.50 9.14 31.95
C LYS A 59 -42.75 8.31 30.90
N ASP A 60 -43.43 7.34 30.30
CA ASP A 60 -42.88 6.48 29.24
C ASP A 60 -42.57 7.32 27.98
N HIS A 61 -43.41 8.31 27.65
CA HIS A 61 -43.16 9.21 26.53
C HIS A 61 -41.97 10.14 26.79
N LYS A 62 -41.80 10.65 28.02
CA LYS A 62 -40.61 11.45 28.40
C LYS A 62 -39.33 10.61 28.41
N GLU A 63 -39.39 9.36 28.87
CA GLU A 63 -38.26 8.43 28.80
C GLU A 63 -37.90 8.07 27.35
N ALA A 64 -38.89 7.86 26.48
CA ALA A 64 -38.68 7.64 25.05
C ALA A 64 -38.06 8.87 24.37
N THR A 65 -38.54 10.08 24.66
CA THR A 65 -37.96 11.32 24.11
C THR A 65 -36.54 11.57 24.62
N SER A 66 -36.25 11.20 25.88
CA SER A 66 -34.88 11.27 26.41
C SER A 66 -33.97 10.25 25.73
N ALA A 67 -34.45 9.04 25.44
CA ALA A 67 -33.69 8.02 24.72
C ALA A 67 -33.43 8.42 23.26
N GLU A 68 -34.42 9.02 22.57
CA GLU A 68 -34.27 9.54 21.21
C GLU A 68 -33.23 10.65 21.10
N MET A 69 -33.17 11.55 22.09
CA MET A 69 -32.11 12.58 22.17
C MET A 69 -30.71 11.95 22.28
N VAL A 70 -30.56 10.96 23.15
CA VAL A 70 -29.27 10.26 23.34
C VAL A 70 -28.86 9.49 22.08
N ILE A 71 -29.81 8.86 21.40
CA ILE A 71 -29.56 8.15 20.13
C ILE A 71 -29.09 9.14 19.04
N SER A 72 -29.72 10.32 18.95
CA SER A 72 -29.33 11.37 17.99
C SER A 72 -27.91 11.88 18.25
N GLU A 73 -27.56 12.11 19.51
CA GLU A 73 -26.21 12.57 19.90
C GLU A 73 -25.15 11.50 19.56
N LEU A 74 -25.41 10.23 19.89
CA LEU A 74 -24.53 9.11 19.54
C LEU A 74 -24.39 8.92 18.03
N GLN A 75 -25.46 9.12 17.25
CA GLN A 75 -25.38 9.05 15.78
C GLN A 75 -24.51 10.16 15.20
N LYS A 76 -24.58 11.37 15.77
CA LYS A 76 -23.72 12.49 15.38
C LYS A 76 -22.26 12.21 15.72
N GLU A 77 -21.98 11.69 16.91
CA GLU A 77 -20.63 11.32 17.34
C GLU A 77 -20.06 10.19 16.47
N VAL A 78 -20.85 9.15 16.15
CA VAL A 78 -20.43 8.08 15.23
C VAL A 78 -20.10 8.63 13.84
N LYS A 79 -20.88 9.62 13.35
CA LYS A 79 -20.60 10.25 12.05
C LYS A 79 -19.28 11.02 12.08
N GLU A 80 -19.06 11.82 13.12
CA GLU A 80 -17.83 12.59 13.29
C GLU A 80 -16.59 11.68 13.45
N LEU A 81 -16.71 10.61 14.23
CA LEU A 81 -15.67 9.60 14.37
C LEU A 81 -15.37 8.89 13.05
N ARG A 82 -16.39 8.59 12.24
CA ARG A 82 -16.20 7.99 10.90
C ARG A 82 -15.47 8.94 9.95
N GLU A 83 -15.82 10.22 9.96
CA GLU A 83 -15.11 11.25 9.18
C GLU A 83 -13.66 11.41 9.66
N ARG A 84 -13.44 11.34 10.98
CA ARG A 84 -12.10 11.38 11.56
C ARG A 84 -11.28 10.14 11.21
N ILE A 85 -11.86 8.95 11.24
CA ILE A 85 -11.20 7.71 10.80
C ILE A 85 -10.84 7.81 9.33
N ALA A 86 -11.77 8.21 8.46
CA ALA A 86 -11.51 8.36 7.03
C ALA A 86 -10.35 9.35 6.75
N SER A 87 -10.32 10.49 7.44
CA SER A 87 -9.21 11.46 7.30
C SER A 87 -7.88 10.92 7.84
N LEU A 88 -7.89 10.14 8.92
CA LEU A 88 -6.69 9.51 9.47
C LEU A 88 -6.20 8.35 8.59
N GLU A 89 -7.09 7.54 8.02
CA GLU A 89 -6.76 6.46 7.09
C GLU A 89 -6.07 7.02 5.84
N VAL A 90 -6.60 8.10 5.27
CA VAL A 90 -5.94 8.81 4.15
C VAL A 90 -4.55 9.31 4.56
N ALA A 91 -4.40 9.91 5.75
CA ALA A 91 -3.10 10.39 6.23
C ALA A 91 -2.08 9.27 6.52
N VAL A 92 -2.54 8.07 6.92
CA VAL A 92 -1.69 6.88 7.11
C VAL A 92 -1.25 6.32 5.76
N VAL A 93 -2.14 6.24 4.78
CA VAL A 93 -1.81 5.84 3.40
C VAL A 93 -0.81 6.83 2.78
N GLU A 94 -0.99 8.12 3.01
CA GLU A 94 -0.05 9.18 2.59
C GLU A 94 1.33 9.08 3.24
N LYS A 95 1.52 8.36 4.35
CA LYS A 95 2.85 8.13 4.93
C LYS A 95 3.47 6.79 4.55
N ASN A 96 2.67 5.84 4.08
CA ASN A 96 3.11 4.47 3.82
C ASN A 96 3.79 4.30 2.44
N TYR A 97 3.57 5.21 1.49
CA TYR A 97 4.11 5.05 0.14
C TYR A 97 5.64 5.09 0.07
N LEU A 98 6.32 5.75 1.02
CA LEU A 98 7.79 5.82 1.06
C LEU A 98 8.43 4.49 1.47
N ASP A 99 7.80 3.77 2.39
CA ASP A 99 8.27 2.44 2.77
C ASP A 99 7.90 1.42 1.68
N GLN A 100 6.70 1.54 1.10
CA GLN A 100 6.28 0.70 -0.01
C GLN A 100 7.18 0.85 -1.24
N ILE A 101 7.55 2.08 -1.62
CA ILE A 101 8.42 2.28 -2.79
C ILE A 101 9.83 1.75 -2.55
N ALA A 102 10.34 1.85 -1.31
CA ALA A 102 11.64 1.30 -0.95
C ALA A 102 11.68 -0.24 -1.01
N LEU A 103 10.52 -0.91 -0.90
CA LEU A 103 10.41 -2.36 -1.12
C LEU A 103 10.31 -2.73 -2.60
N LEU A 104 9.81 -1.83 -3.44
CA LEU A 104 9.59 -2.07 -4.88
C LEU A 104 10.80 -1.73 -5.73
N VAL A 105 11.60 -0.75 -5.30
CA VAL A 105 12.70 -0.19 -6.09
C VAL A 105 13.96 -0.14 -5.25
N LYS A 106 15.04 -0.70 -5.79
CA LYS A 106 16.37 -0.64 -5.15
C LYS A 106 16.85 0.82 -5.07
N PRO A 107 17.52 1.23 -3.97
CA PRO A 107 18.14 2.55 -3.90
C PRO A 107 19.16 2.78 -5.02
N PHE A 108 19.25 4.02 -5.52
CA PHE A 108 20.17 4.43 -6.57
C PHE A 108 21.31 5.26 -5.97
N SER A 109 22.54 4.74 -6.07
CA SER A 109 23.73 5.40 -5.49
C SER A 109 24.38 6.41 -6.45
N GLY A 110 24.25 6.21 -7.76
CA GLY A 110 25.06 6.92 -8.76
C GLY A 110 26.53 6.48 -8.84
N ASP A 111 26.99 5.63 -7.91
CA ASP A 111 28.35 5.08 -7.85
C ASP A 111 28.48 3.68 -8.49
N THR A 112 27.35 3.12 -8.90
CA THR A 112 27.24 1.78 -9.49
C THR A 112 27.20 1.85 -11.02
N PHE A 113 27.47 0.72 -11.67
CA PHE A 113 27.36 0.58 -13.13
C PHE A 113 25.91 0.58 -13.66
N VAL A 114 24.94 0.55 -12.75
CA VAL A 114 23.53 0.78 -13.09
C VAL A 114 23.37 2.24 -13.46
N THR A 115 23.13 2.52 -14.74
CA THR A 115 22.84 3.89 -15.21
C THR A 115 21.45 4.32 -14.76
N PHE A 116 21.24 5.62 -14.62
CA PHE A 116 19.91 6.13 -14.27
C PHE A 116 18.84 5.72 -15.29
N GLN A 117 19.21 5.59 -16.57
CA GLN A 117 18.32 5.11 -17.63
C GLN A 117 17.83 3.68 -17.41
N LYS A 118 18.65 2.79 -16.84
CA LYS A 118 18.25 1.41 -16.55
C LYS A 118 17.42 1.30 -15.28
N TRP A 119 17.67 2.18 -14.31
CA TRP A 119 16.93 2.23 -13.04
C TRP A 119 15.54 2.89 -13.17
N LEU A 120 15.43 3.89 -14.06
CA LEU A 120 14.22 4.69 -14.25
C LEU A 120 12.95 3.86 -14.61
N PRO A 121 12.99 2.83 -15.47
CA PRO A 121 11.81 2.02 -15.76
C PRO A 121 11.19 1.35 -14.53
N ASP A 122 12.01 0.83 -13.62
CA ASP A 122 11.55 0.20 -12.38
C ASP A 122 10.90 1.24 -11.45
N LEU A 123 11.52 2.42 -11.36
CA LEU A 123 10.97 3.56 -10.64
C LEU A 123 9.61 4.01 -11.20
N GLU A 124 9.52 4.22 -12.52
CA GLU A 124 8.29 4.64 -13.19
C GLU A 124 7.19 3.58 -13.06
N ASN A 125 7.56 2.30 -13.00
CA ASN A 125 6.62 1.22 -12.73
C ASN A 125 6.08 1.28 -11.30
N ALA A 126 6.94 1.52 -10.32
CA ALA A 126 6.53 1.70 -8.92
C ALA A 126 5.65 2.95 -8.73
N PHE A 127 5.95 4.05 -9.41
CA PHE A 127 5.11 5.25 -9.40
C PHE A 127 3.71 4.98 -9.95
N ARG A 128 3.60 4.21 -11.04
CA ARG A 128 2.31 3.79 -11.59
C ARG A 128 1.55 2.88 -10.63
N LEU A 129 2.24 1.93 -10.00
CA LEU A 129 1.62 0.99 -9.06
C LEU A 129 1.07 1.68 -7.81
N LEU A 130 1.81 2.65 -7.28
CA LEU A 130 1.44 3.41 -6.08
C LEU A 130 0.58 4.65 -6.39
N ALA A 131 0.28 4.90 -7.67
CA ALA A 131 -0.46 6.07 -8.14
C ALA A 131 0.05 7.41 -7.58
N LEU A 132 1.38 7.59 -7.55
CA LEU A 132 1.99 8.77 -6.94
C LEU A 132 1.77 10.05 -7.78
N ASN A 133 1.45 11.14 -7.10
CA ASN A 133 1.46 12.47 -7.69
C ASN A 133 2.89 13.04 -7.82
N ASP A 134 3.08 14.12 -8.57
CA ASP A 134 4.43 14.64 -8.87
C ASP A 134 5.21 15.10 -7.64
N LYS A 135 4.54 15.64 -6.62
CA LYS A 135 5.20 15.97 -5.34
C LYS A 135 5.69 14.73 -4.62
N GLN A 136 4.85 13.68 -4.56
CA GLN A 136 5.21 12.40 -3.96
C GLN A 136 6.35 11.73 -4.73
N LYS A 137 6.39 11.82 -6.06
CA LYS A 137 7.50 11.30 -6.88
C LYS A 137 8.83 11.96 -6.52
N VAL A 138 8.86 13.29 -6.38
CA VAL A 138 10.07 14.02 -5.98
C VAL A 138 10.57 13.56 -4.61
N ILE A 139 9.67 13.45 -3.62
CA ILE A 139 10.03 12.98 -2.27
C ILE A 139 10.50 11.52 -2.30
N ALA A 140 9.83 10.67 -3.08
CA ALA A 140 10.18 9.26 -3.23
C ALA A 140 11.57 9.08 -3.87
N ILE A 141 11.90 9.87 -4.90
CA ILE A 141 13.25 9.87 -5.50
C ILE A 141 14.27 10.28 -4.45
N ALA A 142 14.03 11.40 -3.75
CA ALA A 142 14.93 11.86 -2.70
C ALA A 142 15.18 10.79 -1.62
N ARG A 143 14.18 9.95 -1.34
CA ARG A 143 14.31 8.81 -0.41
C ARG A 143 15.12 7.65 -0.98
N LEU A 144 15.05 7.41 -2.29
CA LEU A 144 15.73 6.30 -2.97
C LEU A 144 17.15 6.65 -3.43
N LEU A 145 17.50 7.94 -3.53
CA LEU A 145 18.85 8.37 -3.84
C LEU A 145 19.77 8.15 -2.63
N THR A 146 20.94 7.58 -2.90
CA THR A 146 22.03 7.33 -1.93
C THR A 146 23.36 7.73 -2.58
N GLY A 147 24.47 7.68 -1.85
CA GLY A 147 25.81 7.88 -2.40
C GLY A 147 25.99 9.21 -3.17
N SER A 148 26.67 9.17 -4.32
CA SER A 148 26.89 10.35 -5.16
C SER A 148 25.59 10.98 -5.69
N ALA A 149 24.55 10.18 -5.94
CA ALA A 149 23.26 10.71 -6.40
C ALA A 149 22.53 11.52 -5.32
N GLU A 150 22.65 11.12 -4.06
CA GLU A 150 22.13 11.90 -2.93
C GLU A 150 22.88 13.23 -2.79
N VAL A 151 24.22 13.20 -2.94
CA VAL A 151 25.04 14.43 -2.90
C VAL A 151 24.63 15.37 -4.04
N PHE A 152 24.45 14.84 -5.25
CA PHE A 152 23.99 15.60 -6.40
C PHE A 152 22.61 16.24 -6.17
N LEU A 153 21.68 15.53 -5.53
CA LEU A 153 20.37 16.12 -5.20
C LEU A 153 20.50 17.39 -4.34
N ARG A 154 21.50 17.46 -3.46
CA ARG A 154 21.75 18.63 -2.61
C ARG A 154 22.37 19.81 -3.36
N THR A 155 22.95 19.59 -4.55
CA THR A 155 23.56 20.67 -5.36
C THR A 155 22.56 21.34 -6.29
N ILE A 156 21.43 20.69 -6.58
CA ILE A 156 20.37 21.22 -7.44
C ILE A 156 19.18 21.72 -6.61
N ARG A 157 18.46 22.74 -7.11
CA ARG A 157 17.18 23.17 -6.55
C ARG A 157 16.08 22.85 -7.55
N VAL A 158 15.30 21.83 -7.26
CA VAL A 158 14.21 21.36 -8.12
C VAL A 158 12.94 21.21 -7.30
N SER A 159 11.82 21.65 -7.89
CA SER A 159 10.49 21.54 -7.27
C SER A 159 9.52 20.70 -8.11
N ASP A 160 9.93 20.31 -9.30
CA ASP A 160 9.15 19.55 -10.26
C ASP A 160 9.82 18.22 -10.62
N TYR A 161 9.01 17.19 -10.85
CA TYR A 161 9.50 15.86 -11.20
C TYR A 161 10.22 15.84 -12.55
N THR A 162 9.72 16.55 -13.55
CA THR A 162 10.28 16.53 -14.90
C THR A 162 11.68 17.14 -14.93
N GLU A 163 11.87 18.23 -14.18
CA GLU A 163 13.17 18.89 -14.03
C GLU A 163 14.16 18.02 -13.26
N LEU A 164 13.73 17.42 -12.14
CA LEU A 164 14.57 16.48 -11.37
C LEU A 164 15.00 15.29 -12.24
N LYS A 165 14.07 14.70 -12.99
CA LYS A 165 14.35 13.58 -13.91
C LYS A 165 15.34 13.98 -15.00
N ALA A 166 15.19 15.15 -15.60
CA ALA A 166 16.09 15.64 -16.65
C ALA A 166 17.51 15.86 -16.11
N ASN A 167 17.64 16.44 -14.91
CA ASN A 167 18.93 16.66 -14.26
C ASN A 167 19.63 15.33 -13.90
N LEU A 168 18.88 14.37 -13.35
CA LEU A 168 19.43 13.04 -13.02
C LEU A 168 19.83 12.25 -14.28
N LEU A 169 19.03 12.33 -15.34
CA LEU A 169 19.41 11.75 -16.63
C LEU A 169 20.70 12.37 -17.14
N LYS A 170 20.80 13.71 -17.16
CA LYS A 170 21.98 14.39 -17.68
C LYS A 170 23.26 14.03 -16.93
N GLU A 171 23.19 13.92 -15.61
CA GLU A 171 24.37 13.63 -14.78
C GLU A 171 24.76 12.14 -14.83
N PHE A 172 23.78 11.24 -14.78
CA PHE A 172 23.99 9.79 -14.61
C PHE A 172 23.62 8.96 -15.84
N SER A 173 23.60 9.56 -17.04
CA SER A 173 23.41 8.85 -18.32
C SER A 173 24.69 8.30 -18.92
N ALA A 174 25.86 8.56 -18.33
CA ALA A 174 27.11 8.07 -18.87
C ALA A 174 27.08 6.54 -18.98
N GLU A 175 27.23 6.03 -20.19
CA GLU A 175 27.36 4.60 -20.42
C GLU A 175 28.78 4.18 -20.09
N PHE A 176 28.89 3.12 -19.30
CA PHE A 176 30.17 2.52 -18.99
C PHE A 176 30.61 1.61 -20.13
N SER A 177 31.91 1.64 -20.42
CA SER A 177 32.49 0.64 -21.33
C SER A 177 32.39 -0.76 -20.71
N GLN A 178 32.32 -1.78 -21.57
CA GLN A 178 32.35 -3.18 -21.12
C GLN A 178 33.60 -3.47 -20.26
N GLU A 179 34.74 -2.87 -20.58
CA GLU A 179 35.99 -3.04 -19.83
C GLU A 179 35.89 -2.48 -18.40
N GLU A 180 35.28 -1.31 -18.22
CA GLU A 180 35.05 -0.73 -16.89
C GLU A 180 34.07 -1.59 -16.08
N ALA A 181 33.02 -2.12 -16.72
CA ALA A 181 32.07 -3.02 -16.08
C ALA A 181 32.76 -4.30 -15.58
N ILE A 182 33.60 -4.93 -16.42
CA ILE A 182 34.40 -6.10 -16.04
C ILE A 182 35.34 -5.78 -14.87
N LYS A 183 36.06 -4.64 -14.93
CA LYS A 183 36.94 -4.21 -13.83
C LYS A 183 36.19 -4.04 -12.53
N PHE A 184 34.96 -3.54 -12.57
CA PHE A 184 34.12 -3.36 -11.39
C PHE A 184 33.60 -4.68 -10.83
N LEU A 185 33.08 -5.56 -11.68
CA LEU A 185 32.65 -6.91 -11.26
C LEU A 185 33.82 -7.66 -10.60
N ARG A 186 35.04 -7.57 -11.14
CA ARG A 186 36.25 -8.17 -10.54
C ARG A 186 36.62 -7.61 -9.17
N LYS A 187 36.24 -6.37 -8.83
CA LYS A 187 36.50 -5.82 -7.48
C LYS A 187 35.64 -6.49 -6.41
N ARG A 188 34.47 -7.01 -6.77
CA ARG A 188 33.57 -7.69 -5.84
C ARG A 188 34.07 -9.12 -5.58
N ARG A 189 34.63 -9.31 -4.39
CA ARG A 189 35.14 -10.61 -3.89
C ARG A 189 34.22 -11.18 -2.81
N LEU A 190 34.23 -12.50 -2.66
CA LEU A 190 33.48 -13.20 -1.60
C LEU A 190 33.87 -12.65 -0.22
N GLN A 191 32.88 -12.27 0.58
CA GLN A 191 33.11 -11.78 1.96
C GLN A 191 33.16 -12.93 2.96
N ALA A 192 33.83 -12.73 4.10
CA ALA A 192 34.05 -13.78 5.10
C ALA A 192 32.76 -14.30 5.76
N ASN A 193 31.72 -13.47 5.85
CA ASN A 193 30.43 -13.77 6.45
C ASN A 193 29.33 -14.05 5.41
N GLU A 194 29.70 -14.25 4.15
CA GLU A 194 28.78 -14.42 3.04
C GLU A 194 28.83 -15.86 2.51
N THR A 195 27.67 -16.41 2.16
CA THR A 195 27.59 -17.71 1.48
C THR A 195 28.03 -17.57 0.02
N VAL A 196 28.62 -18.63 -0.57
CA VAL A 196 29.04 -18.59 -1.98
C VAL A 196 27.83 -18.38 -2.89
N HIS A 197 26.69 -18.98 -2.54
CA HIS A 197 25.45 -18.78 -3.31
C HIS A 197 25.00 -17.32 -3.35
N ARG A 198 24.98 -16.62 -2.21
CA ARG A 198 24.65 -15.18 -2.14
C ARG A 198 25.59 -14.34 -2.99
N TYR A 199 26.89 -14.64 -2.93
CA TYR A 199 27.90 -13.96 -3.74
C TYR A 199 27.66 -14.12 -5.25
N VAL A 200 27.33 -15.34 -5.70
CA VAL A 200 27.02 -15.59 -7.12
C VAL A 200 25.79 -14.80 -7.57
N LEU A 201 24.73 -14.76 -6.76
CA LEU A 201 23.54 -13.98 -7.08
C LEU A 201 23.82 -12.48 -7.16
N ASP A 202 24.69 -11.94 -6.28
CA ASP A 202 25.08 -10.54 -6.33
C ASP A 202 25.86 -10.20 -7.61
N ILE A 203 26.85 -11.02 -7.99
CA ILE A 203 27.61 -10.80 -9.23
C ILE A 203 26.70 -10.91 -10.46
N GLU A 204 25.77 -11.87 -10.47
CA GLU A 204 24.80 -12.03 -11.56
C GLU A 204 23.87 -10.82 -11.67
N GLU A 205 23.33 -10.31 -10.56
CA GLU A 205 22.51 -9.09 -10.52
C GLU A 205 23.28 -7.89 -11.08
N MET A 206 24.54 -7.72 -10.67
CA MET A 206 25.41 -6.65 -11.16
C MET A 206 25.72 -6.83 -12.66
N ALA A 207 25.92 -8.07 -13.10
CA ALA A 207 26.21 -8.40 -14.49
C ALA A 207 25.00 -8.21 -15.40
N MET A 208 23.76 -8.44 -14.96
CA MET A 208 22.55 -8.14 -15.75
C MET A 208 22.47 -6.66 -16.16
N SER A 209 23.02 -5.78 -15.33
CA SER A 209 23.07 -4.34 -15.61
C SER A 209 24.21 -3.97 -16.56
N CYS A 210 25.10 -4.90 -16.91
CA CYS A 210 26.26 -4.70 -17.75
C CYS A 210 26.15 -5.58 -19.01
N SER A 211 26.61 -5.13 -20.18
CA SER A 211 26.63 -5.99 -21.38
C SER A 211 27.84 -6.93 -21.38
N VAL A 212 28.01 -7.73 -20.33
CA VAL A 212 29.17 -8.64 -20.17
C VAL A 212 28.78 -10.06 -20.59
N PRO A 213 29.61 -10.75 -21.40
CA PRO A 213 29.37 -12.14 -21.78
C PRO A 213 29.26 -13.06 -20.57
N GLU A 214 28.34 -14.03 -20.62
CA GLU A 214 28.07 -14.93 -19.51
C GLU A 214 29.31 -15.76 -19.11
N GLU A 215 30.11 -16.20 -20.09
CA GLU A 215 31.38 -16.92 -19.83
C GLU A 215 32.34 -16.08 -18.98
N GLU A 216 32.43 -14.77 -19.27
CA GLU A 216 33.31 -13.86 -18.52
C GLU A 216 32.77 -13.58 -17.12
N VAL A 217 31.44 -13.56 -16.94
CA VAL A 217 30.82 -13.47 -15.60
C VAL A 217 31.19 -14.69 -14.76
N VAL A 218 31.14 -15.90 -15.34
CA VAL A 218 31.53 -17.15 -14.65
C VAL A 218 32.99 -17.09 -14.21
N ASP A 219 33.89 -16.67 -15.09
CA ASP A 219 35.31 -16.52 -14.77
C ASP A 219 35.53 -15.50 -13.63
N ILE A 220 34.85 -14.35 -13.67
CA ILE A 220 34.92 -13.33 -12.62
C ILE A 220 34.46 -13.89 -11.27
N ILE A 221 33.38 -14.68 -11.26
CA ILE A 221 32.88 -15.33 -10.03
C ILE A 221 33.93 -16.28 -9.48
N ILE A 222 34.48 -17.17 -10.33
CA ILE A 222 35.50 -18.17 -9.95
C ILE A 222 36.75 -17.50 -9.38
N GLU A 223 37.25 -16.45 -10.05
CA GLU A 223 38.36 -15.62 -9.57
C GLU A 223 38.04 -14.98 -8.20
N GLY A 224 36.80 -14.55 -8.02
CA GLY A 224 36.37 -13.81 -6.84
C GLY A 224 36.12 -14.65 -5.58
N LEU A 225 36.11 -15.97 -5.71
CA LEU A 225 36.09 -16.91 -4.57
C LEU A 225 37.38 -16.85 -3.75
N GLY A 226 38.48 -16.37 -4.34
CA GLY A 226 39.79 -16.23 -3.70
C GLY A 226 40.39 -17.55 -3.26
N ASP A 227 39.99 -18.66 -3.89
CA ASP A 227 40.32 -20.01 -3.48
C ASP A 227 41.49 -20.56 -4.31
N ALA A 228 42.61 -20.81 -3.64
CA ALA A 228 43.80 -21.43 -4.23
C ALA A 228 43.80 -22.97 -4.13
N THR A 229 42.72 -23.57 -3.62
CA THR A 229 42.64 -25.03 -3.46
C THR A 229 42.28 -25.75 -4.76
N VAL A 230 42.56 -27.06 -4.79
CA VAL A 230 42.17 -27.96 -5.90
C VAL A 230 40.65 -27.93 -6.14
N TYR A 231 39.82 -27.53 -5.17
CA TYR A 231 38.37 -27.46 -5.33
C TYR A 231 37.92 -26.36 -6.31
N ASN A 232 38.78 -25.40 -6.64
CA ASN A 232 38.46 -24.45 -7.70
C ASN A 232 38.55 -25.10 -9.10
N SER A 233 39.31 -26.21 -9.25
CA SER A 233 39.47 -26.94 -10.51
C SER A 233 38.17 -27.52 -11.07
N MET A 234 37.21 -27.88 -10.21
CA MET A 234 35.90 -28.40 -10.66
C MET A 234 34.96 -27.31 -11.19
N LEU A 235 35.30 -26.04 -10.99
CA LEU A 235 34.53 -24.90 -11.50
C LEU A 235 35.11 -24.39 -12.83
N TYR A 236 36.41 -24.58 -13.07
CA TYR A 236 37.02 -24.27 -14.36
C TYR A 236 36.46 -25.20 -15.46
N GLY A 237 35.83 -24.61 -16.47
CA GLY A 237 35.18 -25.31 -17.58
C GLY A 237 33.66 -25.14 -17.65
N LEU A 238 33.05 -24.58 -16.60
CA LEU A 238 31.65 -24.14 -16.64
C LEU A 238 31.54 -22.87 -17.49
N ARG A 239 30.52 -22.79 -18.34
CA ARG A 239 30.34 -21.65 -19.27
C ARG A 239 29.11 -20.81 -18.97
N THR A 240 28.19 -21.35 -18.18
CA THR A 240 26.94 -20.66 -17.82
C THR A 240 26.83 -20.48 -16.31
N VAL A 241 26.15 -19.41 -15.89
CA VAL A 241 25.87 -19.13 -14.47
C VAL A 241 24.96 -20.23 -13.90
N ASN A 242 24.09 -20.81 -14.73
CA ASN A 242 23.22 -21.91 -14.31
C ASN A 242 24.00 -23.19 -13.97
N GLU A 243 24.98 -23.57 -14.80
CA GLU A 243 25.89 -24.69 -14.51
C GLU A 243 26.67 -24.44 -13.20
N LEU A 244 27.16 -23.20 -13.03
CA LEU A 244 27.84 -22.80 -11.81
C LEU A 244 26.94 -22.97 -10.58
N LYS A 245 25.69 -22.48 -10.64
CA LYS A 245 24.71 -22.61 -9.55
C LYS A 245 24.46 -24.05 -9.13
N GLN A 246 24.39 -24.98 -10.07
CA GLN A 246 24.21 -26.41 -9.78
C GLN A 246 25.41 -27.00 -9.02
N MET A 247 26.61 -26.47 -9.27
CA MET A 247 27.86 -26.97 -8.68
C MET A 247 28.26 -26.27 -7.37
N ILE A 248 27.72 -25.09 -7.07
CA ILE A 248 28.02 -24.31 -5.85
C ILE A 248 27.82 -25.13 -4.57
N HIS A 249 26.70 -25.85 -4.42
CA HIS A 249 26.44 -26.63 -3.21
C HIS A 249 27.47 -27.74 -2.99
N ARG A 250 27.97 -28.33 -4.09
CA ARG A 250 29.04 -29.34 -4.01
C ARG A 250 30.36 -28.69 -3.62
N TYR A 251 30.67 -27.54 -4.21
CA TYR A 251 31.85 -26.75 -3.88
C TYR A 251 31.87 -26.30 -2.41
N GLU A 252 30.78 -25.72 -1.89
CA GLU A 252 30.67 -25.27 -0.49
C GLU A 252 30.89 -26.42 0.50
N ARG A 253 30.34 -27.60 0.22
CA ARG A 253 30.56 -28.79 1.07
C ARG A 253 32.02 -29.24 1.07
N MET A 254 32.73 -29.14 -0.04
CA MET A 254 34.14 -29.54 -0.12
C MET A 254 35.06 -28.52 0.56
N ARG A 255 34.83 -27.22 0.29
CA ARG A 255 35.59 -26.11 0.87
C ARG A 255 35.41 -25.99 2.37
N PHE A 256 34.17 -25.96 2.85
CA PHE A 256 33.86 -25.73 4.27
C PHE A 256 33.64 -27.02 5.07
N GLY A 257 33.30 -28.12 4.42
CA GLY A 257 33.11 -29.42 5.10
C GLY A 257 34.42 -30.10 5.52
N SER A 258 35.55 -29.71 4.92
CA SER A 258 36.90 -30.19 5.31
C SER A 258 37.41 -29.47 6.57
N SER A 259 37.04 -28.19 6.77
CA SER A 259 37.45 -27.38 7.93
C SER A 259 36.78 -27.81 9.26
N ARG A 260 35.61 -28.47 9.21
CA ARG A 260 34.95 -29.02 10.41
C ARG A 260 35.54 -30.34 10.93
N ARG A 261 36.37 -31.03 10.14
CA ARG A 261 36.94 -32.34 10.54
C ARG A 261 38.23 -32.21 11.34
N THR A 262 38.91 -31.07 11.29
CA THR A 262 40.21 -30.85 11.96
C THR A 262 40.11 -30.36 13.40
N LEU A 263 38.90 -30.13 13.93
CA LEU A 263 38.66 -29.69 15.33
C LEU A 263 38.25 -30.84 16.28
N LYS A 264 38.36 -32.09 15.82
CA LYS A 264 38.17 -33.28 16.66
C LYS A 264 39.45 -34.11 16.67
N THR A 265 40.46 -33.65 17.41
CA THR A 265 41.52 -34.52 17.92
C THR A 265 41.97 -34.00 19.27
#